data_AF-A0A1V2GG12-F1
#
_entry.id   AF-A0A1V2GG12-F1
#
_cell.length_a   1.000
_cell.length_b   1.000
_cell.length_c   1.000
_cell.angle_alpha   90.00
_cell.angle_beta   90.00
_cell.angle_gamma   90.00
#
_symmetry.space_group_name_H-M   'P 1'
#
loop_
_entity.id
_entity.type
_entity.pdbx_description
1 polymer ?
#
loop_
_entity_poly.entity_id
_entity_poly.type
_entity_poly.pdbx_seq_one_letter_code
_entity_poly.pdbx_strand_id
1 'polypeptide(L)'
;MPVTKCEPETTRKASRKSVKTQETVLSALLAQTEEVSVPLASLIKSPLNVRTVPYSAESVSELAESIKGVGLLQNLVVHTLPGDRYGV
;
A
#
# COMPACT_ATOMS: atom_id res chain seq x y z
N MET A 1 -5.77 -34.16 46.33
CA MET A 1 -6.33 -34.48 45.00
C MET A 1 -5.47 -33.76 43.96
N PRO A 2 -4.70 -34.47 43.12
CA PRO A 2 -3.70 -33.89 42.21
C PRO A 2 -4.31 -33.58 40.83
N VAL A 3 -3.96 -32.43 40.23
CA VAL A 3 -4.17 -32.21 38.79
C VAL A 3 -2.96 -31.48 38.20
N THR A 4 -2.04 -32.31 37.72
CA THR A 4 -1.39 -32.31 36.41
C THR A 4 -1.01 -30.99 35.72
N LYS A 5 0.30 -30.91 35.45
CA LYS A 5 1.07 -30.05 34.54
C LYS A 5 0.48 -29.95 33.12
N CYS A 6 0.52 -28.76 32.51
CA CYS A 6 0.53 -28.60 31.06
C CYS A 6 1.49 -27.46 30.69
N GLU A 7 2.68 -27.84 30.22
CA GLU A 7 3.60 -26.97 29.49
C GLU A 7 2.95 -26.54 28.16
N PRO A 8 3.18 -25.31 27.67
CA PRO A 8 2.81 -24.96 26.31
C PRO A 8 3.80 -25.63 25.35
N GLU A 9 3.36 -26.74 24.76
CA GLU A 9 4.02 -27.38 23.64
C GLU A 9 4.17 -26.41 22.45
N THR A 10 5.40 -26.32 21.98
CA THR A 10 5.80 -25.67 20.73
C THR A 10 4.98 -26.19 19.55
N THR A 11 3.97 -25.44 19.13
CA THR A 11 3.31 -25.63 17.84
C THR A 11 4.00 -24.77 16.77
N ARG A 12 4.62 -25.47 15.84
CA ARG A 12 5.38 -24.98 14.70
C ARG A 12 4.57 -23.98 13.86
N LYS A 13 4.92 -22.69 13.91
CA LYS A 13 4.45 -21.69 12.93
C LYS A 13 5.28 -21.77 11.65
N ALA A 14 5.10 -22.83 10.87
CA ALA A 14 5.59 -22.91 9.50
C ALA A 14 4.64 -22.15 8.56
N SER A 15 4.61 -20.81 8.66
CA SER A 15 4.00 -19.93 7.65
C SER A 15 4.45 -18.48 7.86
N ARG A 16 5.76 -18.24 7.76
CA ARG A 16 6.34 -16.87 7.68
C ARG A 16 7.37 -16.74 6.57
N LYS A 17 7.47 -17.73 5.68
CA LYS A 17 8.50 -17.75 4.63
C LYS A 17 7.97 -17.24 3.29
N SER A 18 6.68 -17.44 2.99
CA SER A 18 6.06 -17.00 1.73
C SER A 18 5.88 -15.47 1.63
N VAL A 19 5.47 -14.80 2.72
CA VAL A 19 5.21 -13.35 2.73
C VAL A 19 6.49 -12.54 2.45
N LYS A 20 7.61 -12.92 3.07
CA LYS A 20 8.89 -12.22 2.90
C LYS A 20 9.46 -12.39 1.49
N THR A 21 9.21 -13.53 0.83
CA THR A 21 9.63 -13.74 -0.57
C THR A 21 8.80 -12.90 -1.52
N GLN A 22 7.50 -12.75 -1.29
CA GLN A 22 6.62 -11.92 -2.12
C GLN A 22 6.98 -10.44 -2.04
N GLU A 23 7.26 -9.90 -0.85
CA GLU A 23 7.66 -8.48 -0.69
C GLU A 23 8.97 -8.15 -1.42
N THR A 24 9.96 -9.05 -1.40
CA THR A 24 11.23 -8.87 -2.12
C THR A 24 11.03 -8.89 -3.63
N VAL A 25 10.15 -9.76 -4.13
CA VAL A 25 9.81 -9.84 -5.56
C VAL A 25 9.06 -8.58 -6.01
N LEU A 26 8.11 -8.10 -5.21
CA LEU A 26 7.37 -6.87 -5.51
C LEU A 26 8.29 -5.65 -5.54
N SER A 27 9.20 -5.54 -4.57
CA SER A 27 10.17 -4.45 -4.53
C SER A 27 11.10 -4.45 -5.75
N ALA A 28 11.56 -5.63 -6.18
CA ALA A 28 12.38 -5.79 -7.37
C ALA A 28 11.63 -5.45 -8.67
N LEU A 29 10.34 -5.81 -8.77
CA LEU A 29 9.49 -5.45 -9.91
C LEU A 29 9.22 -3.95 -9.99
N LEU A 30 8.97 -3.31 -8.83
CA LEU A 30 8.73 -1.86 -8.77
C LEU A 30 9.98 -1.07 -9.14
N ALA A 31 11.17 -1.51 -8.73
CA ALA A 31 12.43 -0.89 -9.12
C ALA A 31 12.76 -1.03 -10.62
N GLN A 32 12.18 -2.02 -11.30
CA GLN A 32 12.31 -2.21 -12.75
C GLN A 32 11.21 -1.52 -13.55
N THR A 33 10.14 -1.06 -12.89
CA THR A 33 9.02 -0.40 -13.55
C THR A 33 9.38 1.06 -13.79
N GLU A 34 9.35 1.46 -15.05
CA GLU A 34 9.60 2.84 -15.46
C GLU A 34 8.56 3.77 -14.84
N GLU A 35 9.02 4.88 -14.26
CA GLU A 35 8.15 5.92 -13.72
C GLU A 35 7.49 6.67 -14.88
N VAL A 36 6.17 6.54 -15.01
CA VAL A 36 5.39 7.18 -16.07
C VAL A 36 4.73 8.44 -15.52
N SER A 37 4.92 9.57 -16.21
CA SER A 37 4.17 10.79 -15.92
C SER A 37 2.73 10.67 -16.44
N VAL A 38 1.77 10.56 -15.52
CA VAL A 38 0.34 10.43 -15.85
C VAL A 38 -0.36 11.78 -15.61
N PRO A 39 -1.16 12.29 -16.57
CA PRO A 39 -1.94 13.51 -16.38
C PRO A 39 -2.95 13.38 -15.23
N LEU A 40 -3.05 14.39 -14.37
CA LEU A 40 -3.98 14.40 -13.24
C LEU A 40 -5.44 14.23 -13.69
N ALA A 41 -5.80 14.72 -14.87
CA ALA A 41 -7.15 14.59 -15.44
C ALA A 41 -7.56 13.13 -15.74
N SER A 42 -6.59 12.24 -15.92
CA SER A 42 -6.83 10.81 -16.16
C SER A 42 -6.91 9.99 -14.86
N LEU A 43 -6.52 10.57 -13.72
CA LEU A 43 -6.57 9.91 -12.42
C LEU A 43 -7.95 10.07 -11.78
N ILE A 44 -8.49 8.97 -11.26
CA ILE A 44 -9.70 8.98 -10.44
C ILE A 44 -9.47 8.20 -9.14
N LYS A 45 -10.27 8.51 -8.11
CA LYS A 45 -10.29 7.67 -6.90
C LYS A 45 -10.76 6.27 -7.27
N SER A 46 -9.96 5.27 -6.93
CA SER A 46 -10.27 3.88 -7.27
C SER A 46 -11.55 3.40 -6.58
N PRO A 47 -12.44 2.67 -7.28
CA PRO A 47 -13.59 2.02 -6.66
C PRO A 47 -13.18 0.90 -5.69
N LEU A 48 -11.93 0.43 -5.76
CA LEU A 48 -11.37 -0.58 -4.84
C LEU A 48 -10.76 0.05 -3.58
N ASN A 49 -10.91 1.36 -3.39
CA ASN A 49 -10.38 2.03 -2.22
C ASN A 49 -11.20 1.65 -0.97
N VAL A 50 -10.57 0.89 -0.07
CA VAL A 50 -11.19 0.43 1.19
C VAL A 50 -11.21 1.52 2.26
N ARG A 51 -10.53 2.65 2.06
CA ARG A 51 -10.59 3.78 3.01
C ARG A 51 -11.94 4.49 2.87
N THR A 52 -12.78 4.31 3.88
CA THR A 52 -14.11 4.92 3.95
C THR A 52 -14.11 6.28 4.63
N VAL A 53 -13.14 6.55 5.51
CA VAL A 53 -13.03 7.81 6.25
C VAL A 53 -12.24 8.83 5.43
N PRO A 54 -12.81 10.00 5.12
CA PRO A 54 -12.09 11.06 4.43
C PRO A 54 -11.03 11.70 5.35
N TYR A 55 -9.96 12.18 4.74
CA TYR A 55 -8.97 13.00 5.43
C TYR A 55 -9.56 14.34 5.89
N SER A 56 -9.07 14.86 7.00
CA SER A 56 -9.45 16.18 7.48
C SER A 56 -8.88 17.27 6.55
N ALA A 57 -9.54 18.43 6.50
CA ALA A 57 -9.08 19.56 5.69
C ALA A 57 -7.67 20.04 6.08
N GLU A 58 -7.33 19.97 7.37
CA GLU A 58 -6.00 20.31 7.90
C GLU A 58 -4.94 19.38 7.31
N SER A 59 -5.12 18.06 7.43
CA SER A 59 -4.15 17.08 6.89
C SER A 59 -3.96 17.19 5.37
N VAL A 60 -5.02 17.50 4.63
CA VAL A 60 -4.95 17.72 3.18
C VAL A 60 -4.17 19.00 2.85
N SER A 61 -4.34 20.05 3.64
CA SER A 61 -3.66 21.33 3.43
C SER A 61 -2.16 21.21 3.71
N GLU A 62 -1.80 20.59 4.83
CA GLU A 62 -0.40 20.30 5.18
C GLU A 62 0.30 19.46 4.11
N LEU A 63 -0.37 18.42 3.60
CA LEU A 63 0.17 17.59 2.52
C LEU A 63 0.32 18.40 1.22
N ALA A 64 -0.62 19.26 0.89
CA ALA A 64 -0.51 20.12 -0.29
C ALA A 64 0.66 21.11 -0.20
N GLU A 65 0.92 21.66 0.98
CA GLU A 65 2.10 22.51 1.23
C GLU A 65 3.41 21.72 1.11
N SER A 66 3.45 20.51 1.65
CA SER A 66 4.61 19.62 1.50
C SER A 66 4.88 19.28 0.03
N ILE A 67 3.85 18.95 -0.75
CA ILE A 67 3.98 18.66 -2.17
C ILE A 67 4.42 19.91 -2.95
N LYS A 68 3.96 21.11 -2.59
CA LYS A 68 4.43 22.36 -3.22
C LYS A 68 5.91 22.65 -2.92
N GLY A 69 6.37 22.33 -1.71
CA GLY A 69 7.74 22.62 -1.29
C GLY A 69 8.77 21.61 -1.80
N VAL A 70 8.47 20.31 -1.70
CA VAL A 70 9.43 19.22 -1.97
C VAL A 70 9.04 18.39 -3.20
N GLY A 71 7.80 18.51 -3.67
CA GLY A 71 7.25 17.64 -4.71
C GLY A 71 6.65 16.35 -4.14
N LEU A 72 6.24 15.44 -5.03
CA LEU A 72 5.79 14.11 -4.64
C LEU A 72 7.00 13.23 -4.33
N LEU A 73 7.16 12.89 -3.05
CA LEU A 73 8.24 12.01 -2.60
C LEU A 73 7.98 10.53 -2.88
N GLN A 74 6.71 10.17 -3.06
CA GLN A 74 6.28 8.80 -3.31
C GLN A 74 5.46 8.78 -4.60
N ASN A 75 5.84 7.88 -5.50
CA ASN A 75 5.06 7.63 -6.70
C ASN A 75 3.70 7.03 -6.34
N LEU A 76 2.70 7.40 -7.12
CA LEU A 76 1.37 6.82 -7.02
C LEU A 76 1.35 5.47 -7.74
N VAL A 77 0.82 4.45 -7.07
CA VAL A 77 0.53 3.17 -7.71
C VAL A 77 -0.85 3.26 -8.32
N VAL A 78 -0.93 3.06 -9.64
CA VAL A 78 -2.16 3.12 -10.41
C VAL A 78 -2.51 1.76 -11.01
N HIS A 79 -3.80 1.53 -11.23
CA HIS A 79 -4.27 0.46 -12.10
C HIS A 79 -5.12 1.03 -13.24
N THR A 80 -5.16 0.34 -14.37
CA THR A 80 -5.94 0.76 -15.54
C THR A 80 -7.44 0.57 -15.27
N LEU A 81 -8.23 1.55 -15.70
CA LEU A 81 -9.69 1.51 -15.75
C LEU A 81 -10.16 1.65 -17.20
N PRO A 82 -11.43 1.29 -17.50
CA PRO A 82 -12.00 1.51 -18.82
C PRO A 82 -11.94 3.00 -19.23
N GLY A 83 -11.61 3.26 -20.50
CA GLY A 83 -11.62 4.59 -21.10
C GLY A 83 -10.39 5.45 -20.77
N ASP A 84 -9.19 4.85 -20.77
CA ASP A 84 -7.89 5.51 -20.56
C ASP A 84 -7.79 6.30 -19.24
N ARG A 85 -8.44 5.76 -18.20
CA ARG A 85 -8.39 6.29 -16.84
C ARG A 85 -7.58 5.38 -15.95
N TYR A 86 -7.08 5.95 -14.86
CA TYR A 86 -6.26 5.25 -13.89
C TYR A 86 -6.80 5.47 -12.48
N GLY A 87 -6.88 4.38 -11.71
CA GLY A 87 -7.41 4.37 -10.36
C GLY A 87 -6.29 4.45 -9.34
N VAL A 88 -6.43 5.35 -8.37
CA VAL A 88 -5.54 5.52 -7.20
C VAL A 88 -6.31 5.33 -5.90
#